data_AF-A0AA35SWR8-F1
#
_entry.id   AF-A0AA35SWR8-F1
#
_cell.length_a   1.000
_cell.length_b   1.000
_cell.length_c   1.000
_cell.angle_alpha   90.00
_cell.angle_beta   90.00
_cell.angle_gamma   90.00
#
_symmetry.space_group_name_H-M   'P 1'
#
loop_
_entity.id
_entity.type
_entity.pdbx_description
1 polymer ?
#
loop_
_entity_poly.entity_id
_entity_poly.type
_entity_poly.pdbx_seq_one_letter_code
_entity_poly.pdbx_strand_id
1 'polypeptide(L)'
;MQYGITLPGRGPLATPDNMATIAQRAEALGFDSIALGDHILVPKNIDSDYPYTETGEFPGSSSGQAMEQITALSYMAGCTSAIRLATSVLIVPHRNPLVAAKALATLDVLSGGRLIVGVGVGWCREEFEAVGCEPFDERGAVTDEYIRAFKELWTSDDPSFEGESHTRLSGSAARAGPAIRRAATLCDGWYPIGNNPAFPVGTPEALQDSMGRLRRTAERAGRDPDEIQIIYRSHDYRITGSDTSPDRARFTGSSEQIAGDIRQYQDMGVSYLVLDIARLSADGNLEETLGHLEDFTTQSGFAGERDGVVVKQSLPRLRVEQEWLADQARIHREAASLRYLQGVLPRSSLPEQTRTWKDDLLDGHVDPAVATKVGRLLGAMHQCSAVSGENIPAELREFADQRCFVQLRIDPYHRATARAHPDLADVIESAAQAMLDHRLCMVHGDYSPKNVIVSGAGEEATAFLLDFEVVHLGSPVFDLAFMLNHLTLKAIHRSDLADRYNAAGNAFWAAYCANAPAFAADPLALQSKAVHQMGALLLARIDGKSPAEYITAEPEKSAARRLARMILTGEIRSLPDVHHALLN
;
A
#
# COMPACT_ATOMS: atom_id res chain seq x y z
N MET A 1 8.48 -2.80 12.04
CA MET A 1 8.55 -4.21 11.64
C MET A 1 8.59 -4.26 10.12
N GLN A 2 9.50 -5.02 9.53
CA GLN A 2 9.57 -5.28 8.09
C GLN A 2 8.75 -6.52 7.73
N TYR A 3 8.30 -6.63 6.48
CA TYR A 3 7.43 -7.71 6.01
C TYR A 3 7.93 -8.30 4.68
N GLY A 4 8.09 -9.61 4.66
CA GLY A 4 8.47 -10.36 3.47
C GLY A 4 7.44 -11.42 3.11
N ILE A 5 7.46 -11.87 1.86
CA ILE A 5 6.64 -13.01 1.41
C ILE A 5 7.50 -14.10 0.81
N THR A 6 7.03 -15.35 0.84
CA THR A 6 7.67 -16.40 0.05
C THR A 6 7.16 -16.43 -1.37
N LEU A 7 8.09 -16.49 -2.32
CA LEU A 7 7.82 -16.65 -3.73
C LEU A 7 7.73 -18.15 -4.08
N PRO A 8 6.79 -18.57 -4.95
CA PRO A 8 6.66 -19.98 -5.34
C PRO A 8 7.84 -20.40 -6.24
N GLY A 9 8.72 -21.24 -5.70
CA GLY A 9 9.82 -21.88 -6.46
C GLY A 9 9.46 -23.24 -7.05
N ARG A 10 8.23 -23.70 -6.84
CA ARG A 10 7.70 -25.01 -7.27
C ARG A 10 6.21 -24.92 -7.59
N GLY A 11 5.71 -25.91 -8.33
CA GLY A 11 4.28 -26.03 -8.66
C GLY A 11 3.82 -25.08 -9.77
N PRO A 12 2.50 -24.96 -9.99
CA PRO A 12 1.93 -24.22 -11.12
C PRO A 12 2.29 -22.73 -11.18
N LEU A 13 2.59 -22.12 -10.03
CA LEU A 13 2.97 -20.71 -9.93
C LEU A 13 4.47 -20.46 -10.19
N ALA A 14 5.29 -21.49 -10.28
CA ALA A 14 6.72 -21.36 -10.56
C ALA A 14 6.99 -21.22 -12.06
N THR A 15 6.39 -20.20 -12.67
CA THR A 15 6.66 -19.78 -14.06
C THR A 15 7.26 -18.37 -14.05
N PRO A 16 8.04 -17.97 -15.08
CA PRO A 16 8.64 -16.64 -15.14
C PRO A 16 7.61 -15.52 -14.95
N ASP A 17 6.50 -15.57 -15.69
CA ASP A 17 5.46 -14.53 -15.66
C ASP A 17 4.72 -14.48 -14.32
N ASN A 18 4.37 -15.62 -13.74
CA ASN A 18 3.67 -15.65 -12.45
C ASN A 18 4.56 -15.15 -11.32
N MET A 19 5.83 -15.61 -11.29
CA MET A 19 6.79 -15.16 -10.29
C MET A 19 7.06 -13.66 -10.40
N ALA A 20 7.24 -13.14 -11.61
CA ALA A 20 7.42 -11.71 -11.86
C ALA A 20 6.19 -10.90 -11.41
N THR A 21 4.98 -11.37 -11.75
CA THR A 21 3.72 -10.74 -11.37
C THR A 21 3.55 -10.67 -9.85
N ILE A 22 3.80 -11.78 -9.14
CA ILE A 22 3.73 -11.84 -7.67
C ILE A 22 4.77 -10.91 -7.05
N ALA A 23 6.01 -10.92 -7.54
CA ALA A 23 7.09 -10.09 -7.03
C ALA A 23 6.81 -8.59 -7.21
N GLN A 24 6.34 -8.18 -8.40
CA GLN A 24 5.97 -6.81 -8.71
C GLN A 24 4.75 -6.35 -7.91
N ARG A 25 3.75 -7.24 -7.73
CA ARG A 25 2.58 -6.92 -6.90
C ARG A 25 2.98 -6.74 -5.44
N ALA A 26 3.82 -7.62 -4.90
CA ALA A 26 4.35 -7.49 -3.54
C ALA A 26 5.15 -6.17 -3.37
N GLU A 27 5.99 -5.83 -4.34
CA GLU A 27 6.74 -4.56 -4.36
C GLU A 27 5.79 -3.35 -4.35
N ALA A 28 4.76 -3.35 -5.21
CA ALA A 28 3.76 -2.28 -5.29
C ALA A 28 2.88 -2.17 -4.03
N LEU A 29 2.66 -3.30 -3.34
CA LEU A 29 1.95 -3.35 -2.07
C LEU A 29 2.81 -2.89 -0.89
N GLY A 30 4.12 -2.82 -1.07
CA GLY A 30 5.07 -2.23 -0.12
C GLY A 30 5.89 -3.25 0.67
N PHE A 31 5.79 -4.55 0.36
CA PHE A 31 6.58 -5.58 1.05
C PHE A 31 8.09 -5.31 0.90
N ASP A 32 8.84 -5.55 1.97
CA ASP A 32 10.28 -5.30 2.06
C ASP A 32 11.11 -6.36 1.32
N SER A 33 10.63 -7.61 1.24
CA SER A 33 11.34 -8.67 0.52
C SER A 33 10.45 -9.74 -0.09
N ILE A 34 10.97 -10.39 -1.13
CA ILE A 34 10.55 -11.72 -1.56
C ILE A 34 11.62 -12.76 -1.19
N ALA A 35 11.17 -13.91 -0.72
CA ALA A 35 12.01 -14.99 -0.23
C ALA A 35 11.80 -16.27 -1.05
N LEU A 36 12.88 -16.91 -1.51
CA LEU A 36 12.79 -18.14 -2.29
C LEU A 36 13.52 -19.28 -1.57
N GLY A 37 12.96 -20.49 -1.57
CA GLY A 37 13.61 -21.69 -0.99
C GLY A 37 14.68 -22.30 -1.90
N ASP A 38 15.59 -23.08 -1.34
CA ASP A 38 16.69 -23.71 -2.10
C ASP A 38 16.52 -25.23 -2.22
N HIS A 39 16.52 -25.71 -3.47
CA HIS A 39 16.74 -27.09 -3.87
C HIS A 39 17.37 -27.09 -5.27
N ILE A 40 18.43 -27.87 -5.46
CA ILE A 40 19.04 -28.13 -6.76
C ILE A 40 18.23 -29.19 -7.52
N LEU A 41 17.77 -30.21 -6.79
CA LEU A 41 16.87 -31.24 -7.28
C LEU A 41 15.98 -31.73 -6.14
N VAL A 42 14.84 -32.33 -6.49
CA VAL A 42 13.96 -32.98 -5.50
C VAL A 42 14.06 -34.49 -5.74
N PRO A 43 14.73 -35.27 -4.87
CA PRO A 43 14.82 -36.71 -5.04
C PRO A 43 13.44 -37.35 -5.02
N LYS A 44 13.24 -38.39 -5.85
CA LYS A 44 11.96 -39.11 -5.90
C LYS A 44 11.71 -39.97 -4.67
N ASN A 45 12.79 -40.49 -4.09
CA ASN A 45 12.79 -41.26 -2.84
C ASN A 45 13.65 -40.49 -1.85
N ILE A 46 13.10 -40.19 -0.68
CA ILE A 46 13.76 -39.46 0.39
C ILE A 46 13.56 -40.29 1.65
N ASP A 47 14.64 -40.85 2.18
CA ASP A 47 14.67 -41.58 3.45
C ASP A 47 15.04 -40.64 4.62
N SER A 48 15.65 -39.49 4.32
CA SER A 48 15.94 -38.44 5.30
C SER A 48 14.67 -37.84 5.92
N ASP A 49 14.63 -37.71 7.25
CA ASP A 49 13.54 -37.03 7.95
C ASP A 49 13.49 -35.52 7.63
N TYR A 50 12.35 -35.05 7.13
CA TYR A 50 12.09 -33.64 6.92
C TYR A 50 11.84 -32.94 8.27
N PRO A 51 12.68 -31.94 8.66
CA PRO A 51 12.69 -31.41 10.02
C PRO A 51 11.56 -30.40 10.31
N TYR A 52 10.61 -30.20 9.41
CA TYR A 52 9.55 -29.19 9.52
C TYR A 52 8.15 -29.78 9.32
N THR A 53 7.98 -31.09 9.47
CA THR A 53 6.69 -31.77 9.58
C THR A 53 6.76 -32.77 10.72
N GLU A 54 5.63 -33.07 11.36
CA GLU A 54 5.57 -34.09 12.41
C GLU A 54 5.82 -35.50 11.87
N THR A 55 5.42 -35.74 10.62
CA THR A 55 5.56 -37.04 9.95
C THR A 55 6.96 -37.31 9.41
N GLY A 56 7.83 -36.28 9.36
CA GLY A 56 9.12 -36.36 8.67
C GLY A 56 9.01 -36.39 7.14
N GLU A 57 7.80 -36.32 6.57
CA GLU A 57 7.61 -36.32 5.12
C GLU A 57 7.76 -34.92 4.54
N PHE A 58 8.43 -34.81 3.40
CA PHE A 58 8.61 -33.55 2.69
C PHE A 58 7.40 -33.25 1.77
N PRO A 59 6.61 -32.17 2.00
CA PRO A 59 5.41 -31.91 1.22
C PRO A 59 5.65 -31.62 -0.27
N GLY A 60 6.88 -31.24 -0.65
CA GLY A 60 7.23 -30.89 -2.03
C GLY A 60 7.68 -32.05 -2.92
N SER A 61 7.71 -33.30 -2.38
CA SER A 61 8.19 -34.50 -3.08
C SER A 61 7.37 -34.83 -4.35
N SER A 62 6.08 -34.54 -4.33
CA SER A 62 5.14 -34.88 -5.41
C SER A 62 5.39 -34.14 -6.73
N SER A 63 6.01 -32.95 -6.68
CA SER A 63 6.28 -32.12 -7.86
C SER A 63 7.55 -32.52 -8.62
N GLY A 64 8.55 -33.09 -7.91
CA GLY A 64 9.85 -33.50 -8.47
C GLY A 64 10.68 -32.37 -9.12
N GLN A 65 10.25 -31.11 -9.05
CA GLN A 65 10.86 -29.97 -9.75
C GLN A 65 11.02 -28.80 -8.79
N ALA A 66 12.10 -28.04 -8.93
CA ALA A 66 12.36 -26.79 -8.21
C ALA A 66 13.18 -25.83 -9.07
N MET A 67 12.91 -24.53 -8.93
CA MET A 67 13.75 -23.49 -9.50
C MET A 67 15.08 -23.40 -8.74
N GLU A 68 16.19 -23.26 -9.46
CA GLU A 68 17.48 -22.96 -8.85
C GLU A 68 17.45 -21.55 -8.25
N GLN A 69 17.73 -21.44 -6.96
CA GLN A 69 17.40 -20.27 -6.15
C GLN A 69 18.13 -19.00 -6.61
N ILE A 70 19.44 -19.04 -6.84
CA ILE A 70 20.24 -17.85 -7.16
C ILE A 70 19.87 -17.33 -8.55
N THR A 71 19.66 -18.24 -9.49
CA THR A 71 19.25 -17.93 -10.88
C THR A 71 17.87 -17.30 -10.90
N ALA A 72 16.90 -17.88 -10.17
CA ALA A 72 15.54 -17.34 -10.10
C ALA A 72 15.50 -15.96 -9.41
N LEU A 73 16.25 -15.76 -8.32
CA LEU A 73 16.36 -14.44 -7.69
C LEU A 73 17.07 -13.42 -8.60
N SER A 74 18.04 -13.84 -9.42
CA SER A 74 18.68 -12.99 -10.43
C SER A 74 17.71 -12.54 -11.51
N TYR A 75 16.81 -13.42 -11.94
CA TYR A 75 15.72 -13.04 -12.84
C TYR A 75 14.76 -12.04 -12.15
N MET A 76 14.36 -12.30 -10.90
CA MET A 76 13.51 -11.38 -10.13
C MET A 76 14.17 -10.02 -9.88
N ALA A 77 15.50 -9.96 -9.77
CA ALA A 77 16.24 -8.70 -9.67
C ALA A 77 15.98 -7.80 -10.88
N GLY A 78 15.89 -8.38 -12.09
CA GLY A 78 15.56 -7.63 -13.31
C GLY A 78 14.07 -7.29 -13.45
N CYS A 79 13.18 -8.02 -12.77
CA CYS A 79 11.74 -7.78 -12.79
C CYS A 79 11.27 -6.75 -11.76
N THR A 80 12.12 -6.34 -10.82
CA THR A 80 11.77 -5.51 -9.65
C THR A 80 12.79 -4.39 -9.43
N SER A 81 12.39 -3.34 -8.72
CA SER A 81 13.19 -2.11 -8.61
C SER A 81 13.69 -1.78 -7.20
N ALA A 82 12.98 -2.23 -6.16
CA ALA A 82 13.18 -1.81 -4.78
C ALA A 82 13.08 -2.94 -3.76
N ILE A 83 12.22 -3.94 -3.98
CA ILE A 83 11.99 -5.04 -3.05
C ILE A 83 13.27 -5.87 -2.86
N ARG A 84 13.58 -6.25 -1.62
CA ARG A 84 14.78 -7.06 -1.31
C ARG A 84 14.59 -8.51 -1.75
N LEU A 85 15.68 -9.17 -2.10
CA LEU A 85 15.69 -10.54 -2.63
C LEU A 85 16.35 -11.43 -1.58
N ALA A 86 15.60 -12.35 -0.98
CA ALA A 86 16.09 -13.18 0.12
C ALA A 86 16.23 -14.65 -0.27
N THR A 87 17.39 -15.25 0.02
CA THR A 87 17.53 -16.71 0.05
C THR A 87 16.92 -17.25 1.34
N SER A 88 15.92 -18.15 1.26
CA SER A 88 15.16 -18.66 2.42
C SER A 88 15.09 -20.20 2.45
N VAL A 89 16.17 -20.90 2.80
CA VAL A 89 17.55 -20.40 2.94
C VAL A 89 18.44 -21.10 1.93
N LEU A 90 19.52 -20.46 1.51
CA LEU A 90 20.55 -21.06 0.67
C LEU A 90 21.20 -22.23 1.42
N ILE A 91 21.17 -23.43 0.86
CA ILE A 91 21.92 -24.55 1.41
C ILE A 91 23.37 -24.40 0.97
N VAL A 92 24.15 -23.81 1.86
CA VAL A 92 25.52 -23.37 1.56
C VAL A 92 26.41 -24.50 1.03
N PRO A 93 26.36 -25.74 1.57
CA PRO A 93 27.21 -26.82 1.08
C PRO A 93 26.84 -27.38 -0.31
N HIS A 94 25.69 -27.01 -0.90
CA HIS A 94 25.28 -27.54 -2.21
C HIS A 94 26.14 -27.05 -3.38
N ARG A 95 26.95 -26.01 -3.17
CA ARG A 95 27.68 -25.33 -4.24
C ARG A 95 29.14 -25.17 -3.85
N ASN A 96 30.02 -25.12 -4.86
CA ASN A 96 31.41 -24.71 -4.63
C ASN A 96 31.43 -23.31 -3.99
N PRO A 97 32.26 -23.07 -2.95
CA PRO A 97 32.20 -21.84 -2.17
C PRO A 97 32.56 -20.61 -3.01
N LEU A 98 33.58 -20.72 -3.86
CA LEU A 98 34.00 -19.61 -4.72
C LEU A 98 32.92 -19.26 -5.75
N VAL A 99 32.29 -20.28 -6.35
CA VAL A 99 31.21 -20.10 -7.31
C VAL A 99 29.98 -19.47 -6.64
N ALA A 100 29.59 -19.97 -5.46
CA ALA A 100 28.46 -19.42 -4.70
C ALA A 100 28.71 -17.97 -4.28
N ALA A 101 29.89 -17.67 -3.73
CA ALA A 101 30.28 -16.31 -3.35
C ALA A 101 30.21 -15.36 -4.55
N LYS A 102 30.72 -15.78 -5.72
CA LYS A 102 30.69 -14.97 -6.93
C LYS A 102 29.27 -14.77 -7.46
N ALA A 103 28.44 -15.81 -7.44
CA ALA A 103 27.06 -15.74 -7.91
C ALA A 103 26.23 -14.80 -7.03
N LEU A 104 26.35 -14.89 -5.70
CA LEU A 104 25.69 -13.99 -4.76
C LEU A 104 26.16 -12.55 -4.91
N ALA A 105 27.47 -12.30 -5.02
CA ALA A 105 28.00 -10.95 -5.25
C ALA A 105 27.51 -10.37 -6.60
N THR A 106 27.39 -11.21 -7.63
CA THR A 106 26.85 -10.78 -8.93
C THR A 106 25.37 -10.42 -8.82
N LEU A 107 24.58 -11.24 -8.12
CA LEU A 107 23.18 -10.95 -7.82
C LEU A 107 23.04 -9.64 -7.04
N ASP A 108 23.89 -9.41 -6.03
CA ASP A 108 23.87 -8.17 -5.26
C ASP A 108 24.09 -6.95 -6.16
N VAL A 109 25.11 -6.98 -7.04
CA VAL A 109 25.37 -5.93 -8.02
C VAL A 109 24.20 -5.74 -8.99
N LEU A 110 23.66 -6.82 -9.57
CA LEU A 110 22.54 -6.76 -10.52
C LEU A 110 21.27 -6.20 -9.87
N SER A 111 21.07 -6.49 -8.60
CA SER A 111 19.94 -6.00 -7.84
C SER A 111 20.15 -4.57 -7.30
N GLY A 112 21.37 -4.05 -7.30
CA GLY A 112 21.70 -2.75 -6.71
C GLY A 112 21.74 -2.77 -5.18
N GLY A 113 22.28 -3.83 -4.56
CA GLY A 113 22.42 -3.93 -3.10
C GLY A 113 21.18 -4.46 -2.37
N ARG A 114 20.27 -5.12 -3.08
CA ARG A 114 18.98 -5.60 -2.55
C ARG A 114 19.02 -7.03 -2.04
N LEU A 115 20.17 -7.73 -2.09
CA LEU A 115 20.28 -9.12 -1.68
C LEU A 115 20.27 -9.26 -0.14
N ILE A 116 19.55 -10.27 0.34
CA ILE A 116 19.62 -10.81 1.70
C ILE A 116 20.04 -12.29 1.59
N VAL A 117 21.16 -12.65 2.19
CA VAL A 117 21.67 -14.04 2.15
C VAL A 117 21.27 -14.78 3.43
N GLY A 118 20.10 -15.42 3.41
CA GLY A 118 19.74 -16.41 4.42
C GLY A 118 20.46 -17.74 4.15
N VAL A 119 21.09 -18.30 5.18
CA VAL A 119 21.96 -19.48 5.09
C VAL A 119 21.41 -20.67 5.86
N GLY A 120 21.55 -21.87 5.29
CA GLY A 120 21.14 -23.13 5.90
C GLY A 120 22.16 -24.24 5.66
N VAL A 121 22.08 -25.27 6.51
CA VAL A 121 23.02 -26.40 6.48
C VAL A 121 22.51 -27.58 5.65
N GLY A 122 21.23 -27.61 5.29
CA GLY A 122 20.61 -28.72 4.55
C GLY A 122 20.14 -29.87 5.44
N TRP A 123 19.15 -30.62 4.94
CA TRP A 123 18.49 -31.71 5.66
C TRP A 123 18.41 -33.02 4.86
N CYS A 124 18.39 -32.97 3.53
CA CYS A 124 18.23 -34.12 2.66
C CYS A 124 19.61 -34.69 2.27
N ARG A 125 19.97 -35.85 2.83
CA ARG A 125 21.25 -36.52 2.52
C ARG A 125 21.33 -36.93 1.05
N GLU A 126 20.21 -37.37 0.49
CA GLU A 126 20.10 -37.84 -0.88
C GLU A 126 20.39 -36.73 -1.89
N GLU A 127 20.00 -35.49 -1.58
CA GLU A 127 20.32 -34.33 -2.42
C GLU A 127 21.82 -34.00 -2.35
N PHE A 128 22.45 -34.09 -1.16
CA PHE A 128 23.90 -33.93 -1.00
C PHE A 128 24.69 -34.95 -1.82
N GLU A 129 24.29 -36.22 -1.74
CA GLU A 129 24.93 -37.31 -2.47
C GLU A 129 24.76 -37.15 -3.98
N ALA A 130 23.56 -36.75 -4.44
CA ALA A 130 23.29 -36.56 -5.86
C ALA A 130 24.06 -35.38 -6.48
N VAL A 131 24.26 -34.30 -5.72
CA VAL A 131 25.03 -33.12 -6.16
C VAL A 131 26.55 -33.33 -6.03
N GLY A 132 26.98 -34.32 -5.23
CA GLY A 132 28.39 -34.61 -4.99
C GLY A 132 29.04 -33.64 -4.00
N CYS A 133 28.29 -33.23 -2.97
CA CYS A 133 28.76 -32.32 -1.93
C CYS A 133 29.67 -33.01 -0.89
N GLU A 134 30.29 -32.20 -0.03
CA GLU A 134 31.01 -32.68 1.17
C GLU A 134 30.13 -33.62 2.02
N PRO A 135 30.74 -34.53 2.83
CA PRO A 135 30.00 -35.48 3.64
C PRO A 135 28.88 -34.82 4.45
N PHE A 136 27.65 -35.30 4.27
CA PHE A 136 26.44 -34.72 4.88
C PHE A 136 26.55 -34.55 6.41
N ASP A 137 27.27 -35.42 7.10
CA ASP A 137 27.44 -35.36 8.55
C ASP A 137 28.30 -34.16 9.00
N GLU A 138 29.11 -33.60 8.11
CA GLU A 138 29.96 -32.43 8.36
C GLU A 138 29.34 -31.10 7.91
N ARG A 139 28.15 -31.14 7.28
CA ARG A 139 27.48 -29.98 6.67
C ARG A 139 27.39 -28.73 7.54
N GLY A 140 27.27 -28.89 8.86
CA GLY A 140 27.24 -27.78 9.80
C GLY A 140 28.57 -27.04 9.92
N ALA A 141 29.68 -27.78 9.97
CA ALA A 141 31.03 -27.20 10.03
C ALA A 141 31.42 -26.59 8.68
N VAL A 142 31.11 -27.27 7.57
CA VAL A 142 31.32 -26.77 6.20
C VAL A 142 30.58 -25.45 5.99
N THR A 143 29.34 -25.34 6.46
CA THR A 143 28.58 -24.09 6.39
C THR A 143 29.25 -22.95 7.19
N ASP A 144 29.75 -23.23 8.40
CA ASP A 144 30.47 -22.23 9.22
C ASP A 144 31.73 -21.71 8.50
N GLU A 145 32.49 -22.62 7.88
CA GLU A 145 33.69 -22.30 7.11
C GLU A 145 33.35 -21.45 5.87
N TYR A 146 32.35 -21.85 5.09
CA TYR A 146 31.97 -21.15 3.87
C TYR A 146 31.44 -19.73 4.16
N ILE A 147 30.73 -19.52 5.27
CA ILE A 147 30.31 -18.16 5.67
C ILE A 147 31.52 -17.26 5.92
N ARG A 148 32.59 -17.78 6.56
CA ARG A 148 33.83 -16.99 6.75
C ARG A 148 34.52 -16.73 5.42
N ALA A 149 34.60 -17.73 4.56
CA ALA A 149 35.17 -17.57 3.21
C ALA A 149 34.40 -16.53 2.38
N PHE A 150 33.07 -16.53 2.44
CA PHE A 150 32.24 -15.54 1.74
C PHE A 150 32.52 -14.12 2.24
N LYS A 151 32.57 -13.93 3.56
CA LYS A 151 32.89 -12.63 4.15
C LYS A 151 34.26 -12.13 3.68
N GLU A 152 35.29 -12.97 3.77
CA GLU A 152 36.64 -12.64 3.27
C GLU A 152 36.62 -12.25 1.78
N LEU A 153 36.01 -13.08 0.93
CA LEU A 153 35.92 -12.87 -0.52
C LEU A 153 35.15 -11.59 -0.90
N TRP A 154 34.23 -11.12 -0.07
CA TRP A 154 33.40 -9.95 -0.36
C TRP A 154 33.95 -8.64 0.23
N THR A 155 34.74 -8.71 1.31
CA THR A 155 35.14 -7.49 2.05
C THR A 155 36.62 -7.17 1.97
N SER A 156 37.49 -8.12 1.61
CA SER A 156 38.93 -7.89 1.49
C SER A 156 39.32 -7.50 0.06
N ASP A 157 40.27 -6.55 -0.07
CA ASP A 157 40.76 -6.09 -1.38
C ASP A 157 41.60 -7.15 -2.13
N ASP A 158 42.29 -8.03 -1.40
CA ASP A 158 43.09 -9.15 -1.90
C ASP A 158 42.80 -10.41 -1.06
N PRO A 159 41.65 -11.08 -1.28
CA PRO A 159 41.16 -12.11 -0.39
C PRO A 159 41.96 -13.41 -0.52
N SER A 160 42.35 -13.99 0.61
CA SER A 160 42.91 -15.34 0.69
C SER A 160 42.27 -16.08 1.86
N PHE A 161 41.88 -17.34 1.64
CA PHE A 161 41.21 -18.14 2.67
C PHE A 161 41.67 -19.60 2.59
N GLU A 162 42.27 -20.10 3.67
CA GLU A 162 42.58 -21.52 3.84
C GLU A 162 41.61 -22.11 4.86
N GLY A 163 40.82 -23.10 4.42
CA GLY A 163 39.85 -23.80 5.26
C GLY A 163 40.49 -24.79 6.24
N GLU A 164 39.74 -25.21 7.26
CA GLU A 164 40.21 -26.13 8.31
C GLU A 164 39.86 -27.60 8.03
N SER A 165 39.32 -27.92 6.85
CA SER A 165 38.76 -29.26 6.56
C SER A 165 39.69 -30.38 7.04
N HIS A 166 39.20 -31.06 8.10
CA HIS A 166 39.83 -32.04 9.02
C HIS A 166 40.21 -31.54 10.44
N THR A 167 39.25 -31.08 11.25
CA THR A 167 39.36 -31.19 12.72
C THR A 167 38.06 -31.71 13.36
N ARG A 168 38.10 -32.94 13.89
CA ARG A 168 37.07 -33.49 14.80
C ARG A 168 37.13 -32.72 16.13
N LEU A 169 36.23 -31.76 16.32
CA LEU A 169 36.02 -31.15 17.63
C LEU A 169 35.11 -32.05 18.49
N SER A 170 35.72 -32.97 19.22
CA SER A 170 35.12 -33.53 20.44
C SER A 170 35.23 -32.48 21.56
N GLY A 171 34.17 -31.70 21.74
CA GLY A 171 34.06 -30.70 22.80
C GLY A 171 32.61 -30.37 23.11
N SER A 172 32.17 -30.69 24.33
CA SER A 172 30.81 -30.48 24.82
C SER A 172 30.51 -28.99 25.04
N ALA A 173 30.08 -28.27 23.99
CA ALA A 173 29.41 -26.98 24.13
C ALA A 173 27.88 -27.19 24.16
N ALA A 174 27.41 -27.94 25.14
CA ALA A 174 25.99 -28.03 25.42
C ALA A 174 25.51 -26.70 26.04
N ARG A 175 24.62 -25.98 25.32
CA ARG A 175 23.48 -25.18 25.86
C ARG A 175 22.77 -24.27 24.83
N ALA A 176 23.23 -24.18 23.58
CA ALA A 176 22.48 -23.59 22.47
C ALA A 176 22.54 -24.51 21.23
N GLY A 177 21.44 -24.67 20.50
CA GLY A 177 21.41 -25.48 19.28
C GLY A 177 22.40 -24.92 18.23
N PRO A 178 22.96 -25.77 17.34
CA PRO A 178 24.00 -25.35 16.38
C PRO A 178 23.65 -24.12 15.53
N ALA A 179 22.37 -23.95 15.16
CA ALA A 179 21.90 -22.80 14.39
C ALA A 179 21.96 -21.47 15.18
N ILE A 180 21.60 -21.47 16.46
CA ILE A 180 21.66 -20.27 17.32
C ILE A 180 23.12 -19.85 17.52
N ARG A 181 24.02 -20.81 17.74
CA ARG A 181 25.46 -20.53 17.85
C ARG A 181 26.00 -19.86 16.59
N ARG A 182 25.66 -20.40 15.41
CA ARG A 182 26.06 -19.81 14.12
C ARG A 182 25.52 -18.40 13.95
N ALA A 183 24.23 -18.19 14.17
CA ALA A 183 23.64 -16.86 14.06
C ALA A 183 24.30 -15.85 15.01
N ALA A 184 24.53 -16.24 16.26
CA ALA A 184 25.16 -15.39 17.27
C ALA A 184 26.60 -14.99 16.91
N THR A 185 27.36 -15.88 16.27
CA THR A 185 28.81 -15.72 16.08
C THR A 185 29.20 -15.25 14.68
N LEU A 186 28.41 -15.58 13.65
CA LEU A 186 28.80 -15.41 12.25
C LEU A 186 27.82 -14.58 11.41
N CYS A 187 26.55 -14.40 11.82
CA CYS A 187 25.51 -13.82 10.96
C CYS A 187 24.90 -12.53 11.52
N ASP A 188 24.25 -11.74 10.67
CA ASP A 188 23.62 -10.47 11.05
C ASP A 188 22.16 -10.65 11.50
N GLY A 189 21.65 -11.88 11.47
CA GLY A 189 20.32 -12.20 11.95
C GLY A 189 20.11 -13.68 12.23
N TRP A 190 19.03 -13.98 12.94
CA TRP A 190 18.53 -15.33 13.19
C TRP A 190 17.14 -15.47 12.55
N TYR A 191 17.00 -16.49 11.71
CA TYR A 191 15.81 -16.73 10.87
C TYR A 191 15.10 -18.06 11.20
N PRO A 192 14.38 -18.17 12.33
CA PRO A 192 13.59 -19.35 12.67
C PRO A 192 12.32 -19.50 11.82
N ILE A 193 11.86 -20.74 11.70
CA ILE A 193 10.53 -21.09 11.18
C ILE A 193 9.69 -21.72 12.30
N GLY A 194 8.42 -21.33 12.38
CA GLY A 194 7.53 -21.66 13.51
C GLY A 194 7.22 -23.14 13.75
N ASN A 195 7.47 -24.03 12.79
CA ASN A 195 6.93 -25.40 12.79
C ASN A 195 8.00 -26.51 12.92
N ASN A 196 9.19 -26.20 13.47
CA ASN A 196 10.19 -27.22 13.73
C ASN A 196 9.86 -27.97 15.04
N PRO A 197 9.50 -29.27 15.00
CA PRO A 197 9.12 -30.02 16.20
C PRO A 197 10.31 -30.32 17.13
N ALA A 198 11.53 -30.42 16.59
CA ALA A 198 12.73 -30.68 17.38
C ALA A 198 13.24 -29.43 18.12
N PHE A 199 12.95 -28.25 17.58
CA PHE A 199 13.34 -26.95 18.14
C PHE A 199 12.15 -25.98 18.08
N PRO A 200 11.14 -26.16 18.95
CA PRO A 200 9.89 -25.43 18.85
C PRO A 200 10.12 -23.93 19.10
N VAL A 201 9.58 -23.13 18.18
CA VAL A 201 9.55 -21.66 18.21
C VAL A 201 8.19 -21.12 17.74
N GLY A 202 7.19 -22.01 17.64
CA GLY A 202 5.85 -21.68 17.11
C GLY A 202 4.95 -20.92 18.08
N THR A 203 5.28 -20.88 19.37
CA THR A 203 4.57 -20.06 20.37
C THR A 203 5.42 -18.86 20.79
N PRO A 204 4.79 -17.75 21.23
CA PRO A 204 5.50 -16.60 21.76
C PRO A 204 6.51 -16.96 22.87
N GLU A 205 6.14 -17.85 23.78
CA GLU A 205 6.97 -18.27 24.90
C GLU A 205 8.21 -19.04 24.42
N ALA A 206 8.01 -19.99 23.50
CA ALA A 206 9.10 -20.80 22.95
C ALA A 206 10.08 -19.96 22.11
N LEU A 207 9.55 -18.96 21.38
CA LEU A 207 10.36 -17.99 20.66
C LEU A 207 11.15 -17.10 21.62
N GLN A 208 10.52 -16.55 22.66
CA GLN A 208 11.18 -15.71 23.67
C GLN A 208 12.33 -16.45 24.37
N ASP A 209 12.12 -17.72 24.72
CA ASP A 209 13.15 -18.58 25.31
C ASP A 209 14.35 -18.77 24.37
N SER A 210 14.08 -18.94 23.07
CA SER A 210 15.11 -19.08 22.04
C SER A 210 15.86 -17.77 21.80
N MET A 211 15.17 -16.63 21.77
CA MET A 211 15.77 -15.30 21.71
C MET A 211 16.68 -15.05 22.93
N GLY A 212 16.25 -15.47 24.12
CA GLY A 212 17.10 -15.42 25.32
C GLY A 212 18.35 -16.31 25.22
N ARG A 213 18.25 -17.49 24.56
CA ARG A 213 19.42 -18.34 24.27
C ARG A 213 20.36 -17.68 23.25
N LEU A 214 19.83 -17.06 22.20
CA LEU A 214 20.60 -16.32 21.20
C LEU A 214 21.38 -15.18 21.86
N ARG A 215 20.68 -14.35 22.65
CA ARG A 215 21.28 -13.23 23.40
C ARG A 215 22.47 -13.67 24.25
N ARG A 216 22.26 -14.67 25.14
CA ARG A 216 23.33 -15.21 25.99
C ARG A 216 24.48 -15.84 25.20
N THR A 217 24.23 -16.33 23.99
CA THR A 217 25.26 -16.93 23.14
C THR A 217 26.09 -15.84 22.46
N ALA A 218 25.46 -14.76 21.99
CA ALA A 218 26.15 -13.59 21.45
C ALA A 218 27.02 -12.90 22.50
N GLU A 219 26.48 -12.68 23.70
CA GLU A 219 27.22 -12.10 24.84
C GLU A 219 28.47 -12.93 25.19
N ARG A 220 28.35 -14.26 25.23
CA ARG A 220 29.49 -15.16 25.47
C ARG A 220 30.52 -15.15 24.34
N ALA A 221 30.10 -14.84 23.12
CA ALA A 221 30.98 -14.66 21.97
C ALA A 221 31.59 -13.26 21.90
N GLY A 222 31.26 -12.36 22.85
CA GLY A 222 31.76 -10.99 22.89
C GLY A 222 31.10 -10.05 21.87
N ARG A 223 29.91 -10.39 21.37
CA ARG A 223 29.15 -9.58 20.41
C ARG A 223 27.93 -8.96 21.06
N ASP A 224 27.58 -7.74 20.63
CA ASP A 224 26.34 -7.09 21.04
C ASP A 224 25.12 -7.85 20.46
N PRO A 225 24.23 -8.38 21.31
CA PRO A 225 23.04 -9.08 20.85
C PRO A 225 22.10 -8.23 19.99
N ASP A 226 22.10 -6.91 20.18
CA ASP A 226 21.17 -6.01 19.49
C ASP A 226 21.59 -5.76 18.02
N GLU A 227 22.82 -6.17 17.64
CA GLU A 227 23.27 -6.24 16.24
C GLU A 227 22.69 -7.45 15.48
N ILE A 228 22.02 -8.38 16.15
CA ILE A 228 21.47 -9.60 15.54
C ILE A 228 19.98 -9.44 15.32
N GLN A 229 19.61 -9.27 14.06
CA GLN A 229 18.22 -9.13 13.66
C GLN A 229 17.41 -10.41 13.95
N ILE A 230 16.22 -10.27 14.51
CA ILE A 230 15.26 -11.38 14.66
C ILE A 230 14.28 -11.34 13.49
N ILE A 231 14.35 -12.37 12.65
CA ILE A 231 13.55 -12.52 11.43
C ILE A 231 12.68 -13.77 11.61
N TYR A 232 11.38 -13.63 11.75
CA TYR A 232 10.50 -14.78 11.98
C TYR A 232 9.79 -15.18 10.68
N ARG A 233 9.87 -16.45 10.29
CA ARG A 233 9.04 -16.99 9.21
C ARG A 233 7.81 -17.67 9.80
N SER A 234 6.63 -17.15 9.48
CA SER A 234 5.39 -17.84 9.83
C SER A 234 5.24 -19.09 8.96
N HIS A 235 4.93 -20.22 9.60
CA HIS A 235 4.62 -21.44 8.87
C HIS A 235 3.21 -21.40 8.29
N ASP A 236 2.29 -20.79 9.04
CA ASP A 236 0.90 -20.64 8.66
C ASP A 236 0.55 -19.15 8.66
N TYR A 237 -0.21 -18.74 7.66
CA TYR A 237 -0.85 -17.43 7.58
C TYR A 237 -2.17 -17.67 6.89
N ARG A 238 -3.30 -17.39 7.55
CA ARG A 238 -4.62 -17.61 6.96
C ARG A 238 -5.67 -16.72 7.61
N ILE A 239 -6.27 -15.83 6.82
CA ILE A 239 -7.43 -15.08 7.29
C ILE A 239 -8.62 -16.04 7.33
N THR A 240 -9.24 -16.16 8.50
CA THR A 240 -10.47 -16.93 8.72
C THR A 240 -11.46 -16.09 9.52
N GLY A 241 -12.62 -16.66 9.86
CA GLY A 241 -13.46 -16.09 10.91
C GLY A 241 -12.71 -16.02 12.25
N SER A 242 -13.26 -15.27 13.21
CA SER A 242 -12.74 -15.22 14.57
C SER A 242 -12.67 -16.61 15.18
N ASP A 243 -11.49 -17.02 15.64
CA ASP A 243 -11.28 -18.29 16.35
C ASP A 243 -10.91 -18.00 17.81
N THR A 244 -11.82 -18.32 18.73
CA THR A 244 -11.61 -18.09 20.17
C THR A 244 -10.93 -19.27 20.88
N SER A 245 -10.49 -20.29 20.13
CA SER A 245 -9.83 -21.46 20.70
C SER A 245 -8.51 -21.06 21.37
N PRO A 246 -8.21 -21.60 22.56
CA PRO A 246 -6.93 -21.32 23.24
C PRO A 246 -5.72 -21.80 22.42
N ASP A 247 -5.93 -22.81 21.57
CA ASP A 247 -4.91 -23.43 20.74
C ASP A 247 -4.86 -22.86 19.30
N ARG A 248 -5.46 -21.67 19.06
CA ARG A 248 -5.42 -21.01 17.74
C ARG A 248 -3.97 -20.87 17.27
N ALA A 249 -3.69 -21.37 16.07
CA ALA A 249 -2.40 -21.18 15.41
C ALA A 249 -2.12 -19.69 15.19
N ARG A 250 -0.91 -19.24 15.52
CA ARG A 250 -0.53 -17.83 15.33
C ARG A 250 -0.60 -17.44 13.87
N PHE A 251 -0.96 -16.19 13.61
CA PHE A 251 -1.16 -15.64 12.26
C PHE A 251 -2.34 -16.28 11.48
N THR A 252 -3.26 -16.93 12.19
CA THR A 252 -4.57 -17.37 11.64
C THR A 252 -5.74 -16.72 12.39
N GLY A 253 -6.97 -16.75 11.89
CA GLY A 253 -8.11 -16.10 12.55
C GLY A 253 -8.55 -14.81 11.87
N SER A 254 -9.28 -13.97 12.59
CA SER A 254 -9.72 -12.67 12.06
C SER A 254 -8.54 -11.70 11.86
N SER A 255 -8.73 -10.69 11.03
CA SER A 255 -7.77 -9.60 10.80
C SER A 255 -7.25 -8.98 12.09
N GLU A 256 -8.14 -8.76 13.06
CA GLU A 256 -7.79 -8.18 14.36
C GLU A 256 -6.90 -9.12 15.19
N GLN A 257 -7.18 -10.43 15.15
CA GLN A 257 -6.37 -11.44 15.83
C GLN A 257 -4.97 -11.55 15.22
N ILE A 258 -4.88 -11.56 13.88
CA ILE A 258 -3.60 -11.58 13.17
C ILE A 258 -2.80 -10.30 13.47
N ALA A 259 -3.44 -9.13 13.42
CA ALA A 259 -2.78 -7.87 13.77
C ALA A 259 -2.32 -7.85 15.25
N GLY A 260 -3.09 -8.48 16.14
CA GLY A 260 -2.71 -8.70 17.54
C GLY A 260 -1.47 -9.58 17.69
N ASP A 261 -1.40 -10.70 16.97
CA ASP A 261 -0.23 -11.57 16.95
C ASP A 261 1.01 -10.82 16.42
N ILE A 262 0.88 -10.06 15.32
CA ILE A 262 1.98 -9.27 14.76
C ILE A 262 2.52 -8.27 15.77
N ARG A 263 1.64 -7.52 16.46
CA ARG A 263 2.04 -6.59 17.52
C ARG A 263 2.75 -7.31 18.67
N GLN A 264 2.25 -8.45 19.10
CA GLN A 264 2.90 -9.26 20.14
C GLN A 264 4.33 -9.64 19.72
N TYR A 265 4.52 -10.13 18.50
CA TYR A 265 5.84 -10.52 18.00
C TYR A 265 6.76 -9.29 17.84
N GLN A 266 6.21 -8.15 17.43
CA GLN A 266 6.93 -6.88 17.39
C GLN A 266 7.42 -6.45 18.77
N ASP A 267 6.55 -6.49 19.78
CA ASP A 267 6.88 -6.13 21.16
C ASP A 267 7.94 -7.07 21.77
N MET A 268 7.98 -8.33 21.32
CA MET A 268 9.02 -9.28 21.70
C MET A 268 10.39 -8.96 21.10
N GLY A 269 10.46 -8.09 20.09
CA GLY A 269 11.69 -7.73 19.37
C GLY A 269 11.89 -8.46 18.04
N VAL A 270 10.85 -9.13 17.52
CA VAL A 270 10.88 -9.53 16.10
C VAL A 270 10.86 -8.25 15.26
N SER A 271 11.78 -8.17 14.32
CA SER A 271 11.98 -6.95 13.52
C SER A 271 11.59 -7.16 12.06
N TYR A 272 11.48 -8.42 11.64
CA TYR A 272 11.12 -8.82 10.29
C TYR A 272 10.23 -10.07 10.33
N LEU A 273 9.08 -10.04 9.66
CA LEU A 273 8.16 -11.17 9.52
C LEU A 273 8.09 -11.61 8.05
N VAL A 274 8.31 -12.91 7.78
CA VAL A 274 8.15 -13.50 6.44
C VAL A 274 6.92 -14.40 6.42
N LEU A 275 6.02 -14.17 5.46
CA LEU A 275 4.71 -14.83 5.35
C LEU A 275 4.66 -15.80 4.17
N ASP A 276 4.14 -17.00 4.41
CA ASP A 276 3.95 -18.04 3.39
C ASP A 276 2.63 -17.86 2.59
N ILE A 277 2.38 -16.67 2.02
CA ILE A 277 1.10 -16.30 1.39
C ILE A 277 0.75 -17.17 0.17
N ALA A 278 1.74 -17.47 -0.68
CA ALA A 278 1.52 -18.25 -1.90
C ALA A 278 1.08 -19.71 -1.64
N ARG A 279 1.24 -20.22 -0.42
CA ARG A 279 0.78 -21.57 -0.04
C ARG A 279 -0.71 -21.63 0.28
N LEU A 280 -1.39 -20.49 0.36
CA LEU A 280 -2.83 -20.43 0.62
C LEU A 280 -3.68 -20.81 -0.57
N SER A 281 -3.16 -20.66 -1.80
CA SER A 281 -3.92 -21.03 -2.98
C SER A 281 -3.84 -22.54 -3.21
N ALA A 282 -4.95 -23.22 -2.95
CA ALA A 282 -5.04 -24.69 -2.96
C ALA A 282 -4.61 -25.31 -4.31
N ASP A 283 -4.79 -24.59 -5.42
CA ASP A 283 -4.48 -25.05 -6.78
C ASP A 283 -3.32 -24.29 -7.45
N GLY A 284 -2.66 -23.37 -6.72
CA GLY A 284 -1.68 -22.47 -7.33
C GLY A 284 -2.31 -21.48 -8.30
N ASN A 285 -3.45 -20.90 -7.91
CA ASN A 285 -4.14 -19.84 -8.62
C ASN A 285 -3.43 -18.49 -8.36
N LEU A 286 -3.06 -17.80 -9.44
CA LEU A 286 -2.37 -16.52 -9.38
C LEU A 286 -3.26 -15.43 -8.78
N GLU A 287 -4.50 -15.30 -9.24
CA GLU A 287 -5.43 -14.24 -8.83
C GLU A 287 -5.75 -14.33 -7.34
N GLU A 288 -5.98 -15.54 -6.82
CA GLU A 288 -6.18 -15.78 -5.40
C GLU A 288 -4.92 -15.40 -4.58
N THR A 289 -3.73 -15.73 -5.08
CA THR A 289 -2.47 -15.35 -4.44
C THR A 289 -2.31 -13.83 -4.37
N LEU A 290 -2.65 -13.12 -5.45
CA LEU A 290 -2.62 -11.65 -5.47
C LEU A 290 -3.66 -11.05 -4.51
N GLY A 291 -4.87 -11.62 -4.46
CA GLY A 291 -5.92 -11.24 -3.52
C GLY A 291 -5.46 -11.37 -2.06
N HIS A 292 -4.80 -12.47 -1.70
CA HIS A 292 -4.27 -12.65 -0.34
C HIS A 292 -3.16 -11.65 0.03
N LEU A 293 -2.34 -11.20 -0.93
CA LEU A 293 -1.38 -10.12 -0.69
C LEU A 293 -2.10 -8.81 -0.37
N GLU A 294 -3.15 -8.49 -1.12
CA GLU A 294 -3.96 -7.29 -0.93
C GLU A 294 -4.73 -7.31 0.39
N ASP A 295 -5.32 -8.46 0.72
CA ASP A 295 -6.02 -8.68 1.98
C ASP A 295 -5.08 -8.48 3.17
N PHE A 296 -3.86 -9.06 3.13
CA PHE A 296 -2.87 -8.82 4.17
C PHE A 296 -2.61 -7.32 4.35
N THR A 297 -2.36 -6.59 3.26
CA THR A 297 -2.05 -5.16 3.34
C THR A 297 -3.22 -4.32 3.88
N THR A 298 -4.45 -4.62 3.45
CA THR A 298 -5.65 -3.88 3.85
C THR A 298 -6.00 -4.14 5.31
N GLN A 299 -5.81 -5.37 5.77
CA GLN A 299 -6.36 -5.85 7.03
C GLN A 299 -5.39 -5.84 8.21
N SER A 300 -4.07 -5.96 7.95
CA SER A 300 -3.05 -5.97 9.00
C SER A 300 -2.63 -4.56 9.47
N GLY A 301 -3.12 -3.50 8.80
CA GLY A 301 -2.63 -2.14 8.99
C GLY A 301 -1.21 -1.93 8.43
N PHE A 302 -0.70 -2.89 7.64
CA PHE A 302 0.54 -2.76 6.89
C PHE A 302 0.39 -1.68 5.80
N ALA A 303 0.92 -0.50 6.08
CA ALA A 303 1.13 0.52 5.08
C ALA A 303 2.64 0.67 4.90
N GLY A 304 3.20 0.05 3.85
CA GLY A 304 4.62 0.17 3.55
C GLY A 304 4.98 1.65 3.43
N GLU A 305 5.75 2.16 4.38
CA GLU A 305 6.26 3.54 4.36
C GLU A 305 7.27 3.64 3.21
N ARG A 306 6.84 4.09 2.03
CA ARG A 306 7.76 4.68 1.06
C ARG A 306 7.75 6.18 1.26
N ASP A 307 8.89 6.74 1.67
CA ASP A 307 9.12 8.17 1.73
C ASP A 307 9.00 8.81 0.32
N GLY A 308 7.78 9.18 -0.06
CA GLY A 308 7.51 9.95 -1.27
C GLY A 308 7.88 11.42 -1.10
N VAL A 309 8.48 12.03 -2.13
CA VAL A 309 8.76 13.47 -2.18
C VAL A 309 7.73 14.17 -3.08
N VAL A 310 7.07 15.20 -2.56
CA VAL A 310 6.23 16.10 -3.38
C VAL A 310 7.09 17.25 -3.89
N VAL A 311 7.30 17.32 -5.20
CA VAL A 311 8.02 18.43 -5.86
C VAL A 311 7.01 19.36 -6.51
N LYS A 312 6.68 20.45 -5.84
CA LYS A 312 5.74 21.47 -6.34
C LYS A 312 6.06 22.83 -5.73
N GLN A 313 5.74 23.89 -6.45
CA GLN A 313 5.99 25.28 -6.03
C GLN A 313 4.67 26.03 -5.82
N SER A 314 4.36 26.37 -4.57
CA SER A 314 3.21 27.20 -4.23
C SER A 314 3.55 28.70 -4.38
N LEU A 315 2.82 29.41 -5.23
CA LEU A 315 2.95 30.87 -5.36
C LEU A 315 2.16 31.59 -4.24
N PRO A 316 2.63 32.75 -3.73
CA PRO A 316 1.94 33.52 -2.69
C PRO A 316 0.73 34.30 -3.25
N ARG A 317 0.75 34.61 -4.55
CA ARG A 317 -0.35 35.22 -5.30
C ARG A 317 -0.78 34.29 -6.43
N LEU A 318 -2.08 34.06 -6.53
CA LEU A 318 -2.67 33.23 -7.59
C LEU A 318 -2.72 33.98 -8.91
N ARG A 319 -2.58 33.25 -10.02
CA ARG A 319 -2.55 33.78 -11.39
C ARG A 319 -3.97 34.08 -11.89
N VAL A 320 -4.65 35.01 -11.22
CA VAL A 320 -5.96 35.53 -11.60
C VAL A 320 -5.90 37.06 -11.70
N GLU A 321 -6.88 37.66 -12.39
CA GLU A 321 -6.95 39.11 -12.60
C GLU A 321 -7.08 39.88 -11.27
N GLN A 322 -7.97 39.42 -10.39
CA GLN A 322 -8.19 40.02 -9.08
C GLN A 322 -7.09 39.60 -8.08
N GLU A 323 -6.83 40.44 -7.07
CA GLU A 323 -5.89 40.07 -6.02
C GLU A 323 -6.43 38.89 -5.20
N TRP A 324 -5.59 37.85 -5.13
CA TRP A 324 -5.88 36.62 -4.41
C TRP A 324 -4.58 36.03 -3.85
N LEU A 325 -4.41 36.19 -2.54
CA LEU A 325 -3.25 35.73 -1.78
C LEU A 325 -3.57 34.39 -1.09
N ALA A 326 -2.56 33.54 -0.97
CA ALA A 326 -2.67 32.25 -0.30
C ALA A 326 -1.37 31.87 0.39
N ASP A 327 -1.48 31.24 1.57
CA ASP A 327 -0.34 30.71 2.31
C ASP A 327 0.42 29.67 1.46
N GLN A 328 1.75 29.77 1.43
CA GLN A 328 2.61 28.85 0.69
C GLN A 328 2.81 27.52 1.44
N ALA A 329 2.61 27.50 2.76
CA ALA A 329 2.69 26.28 3.58
C ALA A 329 1.66 25.21 3.16
N ARG A 330 0.66 25.57 2.34
CA ARG A 330 -0.26 24.64 1.69
C ARG A 330 0.45 23.52 0.90
N ILE A 331 1.70 23.71 0.52
CA ILE A 331 2.48 22.65 -0.14
C ILE A 331 2.68 21.43 0.77
N HIS A 332 2.80 21.65 2.08
CA HIS A 332 2.94 20.57 3.06
C HIS A 332 1.65 19.77 3.23
N ARG A 333 0.48 20.35 2.88
CA ARG A 333 -0.81 19.63 2.87
C ARG A 333 -0.78 18.48 1.91
N GLU A 334 -0.25 18.69 0.72
CA GLU A 334 -0.28 17.67 -0.32
C GLU A 334 0.52 16.43 0.07
N ALA A 335 1.74 16.62 0.57
CA ALA A 335 2.56 15.50 1.06
C ALA A 335 1.88 14.74 2.22
N ALA A 336 1.29 15.47 3.17
CA ALA A 336 0.56 14.89 4.28
C ALA A 336 -0.67 14.08 3.81
N SER A 337 -1.48 14.65 2.92
CA SER A 337 -2.68 14.00 2.38
C SER A 337 -2.34 12.75 1.58
N LEU A 338 -1.29 12.78 0.74
CA LEU A 338 -0.86 11.62 -0.03
C LEU A 338 -0.38 10.48 0.87
N ARG A 339 0.35 10.78 1.97
CA ARG A 339 0.73 9.77 2.96
C ARG A 339 -0.48 9.16 3.65
N TYR A 340 -1.41 9.99 4.10
CA TYR A 340 -2.62 9.51 4.79
C TYR A 340 -3.51 8.67 3.88
N LEU A 341 -3.68 9.10 2.61
CA LEU A 341 -4.60 8.47 1.66
C LEU A 341 -3.95 7.37 0.80
N GLN A 342 -2.75 6.90 1.13
CA GLN A 342 -2.03 5.88 0.36
C GLN A 342 -2.77 4.53 0.20
N GLY A 343 -3.71 4.24 1.11
CA GLY A 343 -4.60 3.07 1.03
C GLY A 343 -5.85 3.28 0.18
N VAL A 344 -6.14 4.52 -0.22
CA VAL A 344 -7.34 4.91 -0.98
C VAL A 344 -6.98 5.36 -2.39
N LEU A 345 -5.87 6.08 -2.56
CA LEU A 345 -5.43 6.57 -3.85
C LEU A 345 -4.81 5.44 -4.70
N PRO A 346 -5.00 5.46 -6.03
CA PRO A 346 -4.34 4.50 -6.92
C PRO A 346 -2.81 4.58 -6.76
N ARG A 347 -2.16 3.42 -6.55
CA ARG A 347 -0.71 3.34 -6.31
C ARG A 347 0.16 3.31 -7.58
N SER A 348 -0.44 3.29 -8.76
CA SER A 348 0.30 3.28 -10.03
C SER A 348 0.82 4.68 -10.38
N SER A 349 2.03 4.73 -10.95
CA SER A 349 2.48 5.92 -11.68
C SER A 349 1.47 6.26 -12.77
N LEU A 350 1.27 7.56 -13.03
CA LEU A 350 0.44 8.01 -14.14
C LEU A 350 0.91 7.34 -15.44
N PRO A 351 0.02 6.61 -16.15
CA PRO A 351 0.36 6.00 -17.43
C PRO A 351 0.75 7.05 -18.47
N GLU A 352 1.51 6.64 -19.50
CA GLU A 352 1.93 7.56 -20.58
C GLU A 352 0.74 8.17 -21.33
N GLN A 353 -0.35 7.41 -21.49
CA GLN A 353 -1.57 7.87 -22.18
C GLN A 353 -2.63 8.29 -21.17
N THR A 354 -2.59 9.57 -20.78
CA THR A 354 -3.53 10.16 -19.85
C THR A 354 -4.17 11.43 -20.42
N ARG A 355 -5.36 11.75 -19.91
CA ARG A 355 -6.14 12.93 -20.28
C ARG A 355 -6.76 13.58 -19.05
N THR A 356 -6.92 14.90 -19.04
CA THR A 356 -7.65 15.55 -17.95
C THR A 356 -9.14 15.33 -18.15
N TRP A 357 -9.87 15.02 -17.07
CA TRP A 357 -11.31 14.83 -17.18
C TRP A 357 -12.03 16.14 -17.55
N LYS A 358 -11.44 17.30 -17.22
CA LYS A 358 -11.93 18.60 -17.70
C LYS A 358 -12.01 18.64 -19.22
N ASP A 359 -10.94 18.22 -19.90
CA ASP A 359 -10.86 18.31 -21.37
C ASP A 359 -11.84 17.32 -22.01
N ASP A 360 -11.91 16.08 -21.52
CA ASP A 360 -12.91 15.09 -21.94
C ASP A 360 -14.33 15.66 -21.89
N LEU A 361 -14.70 16.25 -20.76
CA LEU A 361 -16.03 16.81 -20.58
C LEU A 361 -16.28 17.98 -21.55
N LEU A 362 -15.36 18.93 -21.68
CA LEU A 362 -15.52 20.07 -22.59
C LEU A 362 -15.65 19.63 -24.07
N ASP A 363 -14.91 18.60 -24.47
CA ASP A 363 -14.97 18.01 -25.80
C ASP A 363 -16.25 17.19 -26.05
N GLY A 364 -17.05 16.95 -25.01
CA GLY A 364 -18.32 16.20 -25.08
C GLY A 364 -18.19 14.70 -24.83
N HIS A 365 -17.02 14.22 -24.42
CA HIS A 365 -16.77 12.85 -23.98
C HIS A 365 -17.21 12.66 -22.52
N VAL A 366 -18.53 12.71 -22.31
CA VAL A 366 -19.13 12.56 -20.97
C VAL A 366 -19.43 11.10 -20.69
N ASP A 367 -18.53 10.41 -19.98
CA ASP A 367 -18.65 9.01 -19.61
C ASP A 367 -19.10 8.84 -18.13
N PRO A 368 -20.31 8.32 -17.87
CA PRO A 368 -20.78 8.03 -16.50
C PRO A 368 -19.94 6.99 -15.74
N ALA A 369 -19.20 6.12 -16.43
CA ALA A 369 -18.31 5.16 -15.79
C ALA A 369 -17.14 5.87 -15.11
N VAL A 370 -16.54 6.87 -15.77
CA VAL A 370 -15.51 7.73 -15.15
C VAL A 370 -16.08 8.46 -13.94
N ALA A 371 -17.28 9.05 -14.07
CA ALA A 371 -17.94 9.73 -12.95
C ALA A 371 -18.20 8.79 -11.76
N THR A 372 -18.54 7.53 -12.03
CA THR A 372 -18.66 6.49 -11.00
C THR A 372 -17.34 6.29 -10.26
N LYS A 373 -16.21 6.11 -10.97
CA LYS A 373 -14.88 5.94 -10.33
C LYS A 373 -14.51 7.13 -9.45
N VAL A 374 -14.76 8.35 -9.95
CA VAL A 374 -14.53 9.60 -9.22
C VAL A 374 -15.43 9.70 -7.98
N GLY A 375 -16.67 9.23 -8.04
CA GLY A 375 -17.57 9.18 -6.89
C GLY A 375 -17.13 8.17 -5.83
N ARG A 376 -16.69 6.97 -6.26
CA ARG A 376 -16.14 5.94 -5.36
C ARG A 376 -14.91 6.45 -4.63
N LEU A 377 -13.99 7.11 -5.35
CA LEU A 377 -12.75 7.64 -4.78
C LEU A 377 -13.04 8.69 -3.68
N LEU A 378 -13.92 9.66 -3.95
CA LEU A 378 -14.30 10.65 -2.95
C LEU A 378 -14.98 10.01 -1.74
N GLY A 379 -15.86 9.03 -1.99
CA GLY A 379 -16.56 8.31 -0.94
C GLY A 379 -15.58 7.58 -0.01
N ALA A 380 -14.62 6.86 -0.59
CA ALA A 380 -13.58 6.16 0.16
C ALA A 380 -12.71 7.14 0.97
N MET A 381 -12.31 8.28 0.40
CA MET A 381 -11.54 9.32 1.11
C MET A 381 -12.30 9.85 2.32
N HIS A 382 -13.58 10.20 2.16
CA HIS A 382 -14.40 10.70 3.27
C HIS A 382 -14.62 9.60 4.32
N GLN A 383 -14.92 8.39 3.89
CA GLN A 383 -15.23 7.26 4.77
C GLN A 383 -14.02 6.84 5.61
N CYS A 384 -12.82 6.78 5.03
CA CYS A 384 -11.62 6.39 5.77
C CYS A 384 -11.15 7.46 6.75
N SER A 385 -11.52 8.72 6.53
CA SER A 385 -11.14 9.88 7.35
C SER A 385 -12.28 10.38 8.26
N ALA A 386 -13.34 9.59 8.42
CA ALA A 386 -14.50 9.99 9.21
C ALA A 386 -14.15 10.20 10.69
N VAL A 387 -14.52 11.36 11.22
CA VAL A 387 -14.29 11.73 12.62
C VAL A 387 -15.57 11.49 13.42
N SER A 388 -15.48 10.69 14.47
CA SER A 388 -16.59 10.42 15.39
C SER A 388 -16.42 11.19 16.70
N GLY A 389 -17.32 12.13 16.97
CA GLY A 389 -17.30 12.94 18.21
C GLY A 389 -16.36 14.15 18.13
N GLU A 390 -16.07 14.74 19.29
CA GLU A 390 -15.28 15.98 19.38
C GLU A 390 -13.75 15.75 19.34
N ASN A 391 -13.29 14.51 19.58
CA ASN A 391 -11.87 14.19 19.62
C ASN A 391 -11.33 13.84 18.23
N ILE A 392 -10.52 14.74 17.67
CA ILE A 392 -9.84 14.52 16.39
C ILE A 392 -8.68 13.51 16.57
N PRO A 393 -8.67 12.38 15.82
CA PRO A 393 -7.57 11.41 15.82
C PRO A 393 -6.22 12.07 15.54
N ALA A 394 -5.14 11.57 16.15
CA ALA A 394 -3.83 12.22 16.14
C ALA A 394 -3.31 12.45 14.72
N GLU A 395 -3.48 11.44 13.87
CA GLU A 395 -3.15 11.40 12.44
C GLU A 395 -3.95 12.40 11.59
N LEU A 396 -5.10 12.88 12.06
CA LEU A 396 -5.93 13.86 11.36
C LEU A 396 -5.77 15.29 11.89
N ARG A 397 -5.09 15.48 13.03
CA ARG A 397 -4.95 16.80 13.69
C ARG A 397 -4.29 17.83 12.80
N GLU A 398 -3.35 17.42 11.96
CA GLU A 398 -2.72 18.35 11.04
C GLU A 398 -3.77 19.01 10.14
N PHE A 399 -4.78 18.28 9.68
CA PHE A 399 -5.85 18.76 8.79
C PHE A 399 -6.92 19.61 9.50
N ALA A 400 -6.87 19.79 10.83
CA ALA A 400 -7.85 20.60 11.56
C ALA A 400 -7.84 22.10 11.18
N ASP A 401 -6.69 22.58 10.71
CA ASP A 401 -6.51 23.96 10.24
C ASP A 401 -7.15 24.20 8.87
N GLN A 402 -8.15 25.09 8.85
CA GLN A 402 -8.93 25.49 7.67
C GLN A 402 -8.43 26.77 6.98
N ARG A 403 -7.29 27.35 7.37
CA ARG A 403 -6.80 28.62 6.77
C ARG A 403 -6.73 28.58 5.24
N CYS A 404 -6.16 27.51 4.67
CA CYS A 404 -6.06 27.36 3.22
C CYS A 404 -7.44 27.25 2.57
N PHE A 405 -8.37 26.50 3.19
CA PHE A 405 -9.75 26.41 2.71
C PHE A 405 -10.47 27.76 2.75
N VAL A 406 -10.29 28.56 3.80
CA VAL A 406 -10.86 29.91 3.87
C VAL A 406 -10.31 30.79 2.75
N GLN A 407 -8.98 30.88 2.64
CA GLN A 407 -8.31 31.74 1.67
C GLN A 407 -8.58 31.33 0.21
N LEU A 408 -8.72 30.02 -0.05
CA LEU A 408 -8.83 29.48 -1.40
C LEU A 408 -10.27 29.16 -1.82
N ARG A 409 -11.22 29.05 -0.89
CA ARG A 409 -12.62 28.72 -1.20
C ARG A 409 -13.60 29.69 -0.58
N ILE A 410 -13.68 29.79 0.74
CA ILE A 410 -14.73 30.58 1.40
C ILE A 410 -14.65 32.08 1.03
N ASP A 411 -13.46 32.68 1.10
CA ASP A 411 -13.28 34.09 0.74
C ASP A 411 -13.59 34.37 -0.75
N PRO A 412 -12.98 33.64 -1.71
CA PRO A 412 -13.17 33.91 -3.14
C PRO A 412 -14.51 33.41 -3.71
N TYR A 413 -15.13 32.36 -3.16
CA TYR A 413 -16.37 31.77 -3.71
C TYR A 413 -17.62 32.15 -2.93
N HIS A 414 -17.54 32.41 -1.63
CA HIS A 414 -18.71 32.77 -0.85
C HIS A 414 -18.73 34.25 -0.53
N ARG A 415 -17.77 34.76 0.25
CA ARG A 415 -17.78 36.14 0.73
C ARG A 415 -17.65 37.17 -0.39
N ALA A 416 -16.84 36.88 -1.42
CA ALA A 416 -16.79 37.74 -2.61
C ALA A 416 -18.10 37.75 -3.39
N THR A 417 -18.75 36.60 -3.53
CA THR A 417 -20.04 36.44 -4.22
C THR A 417 -21.18 37.10 -3.45
N ALA A 418 -21.20 37.01 -2.12
CA ALA A 418 -22.15 37.70 -1.24
C ALA A 418 -22.05 39.22 -1.42
N ARG A 419 -20.83 39.78 -1.55
CA ARG A 419 -20.63 41.20 -1.86
C ARG A 419 -21.13 41.58 -3.26
N ALA A 420 -21.01 40.69 -4.23
CA ALA A 420 -21.50 40.91 -5.60
C ALA A 420 -23.03 40.77 -5.72
N HIS A 421 -23.67 40.02 -4.82
CA HIS A 421 -25.12 39.80 -4.76
C HIS A 421 -25.70 40.16 -3.39
N PRO A 422 -25.85 41.46 -3.05
CA PRO A 422 -26.31 41.89 -1.74
C PRO A 422 -27.67 41.33 -1.33
N ASP A 423 -28.54 41.05 -2.32
CA ASP A 423 -29.87 40.46 -2.12
C ASP A 423 -29.84 38.97 -1.73
N LEU A 424 -28.70 38.29 -1.92
CA LEU A 424 -28.46 36.89 -1.55
C LEU A 424 -27.35 36.75 -0.49
N ALA A 425 -26.85 37.86 0.04
CA ALA A 425 -25.67 37.86 0.91
C ALA A 425 -25.87 36.96 2.15
N ASP A 426 -27.00 37.10 2.84
CA ASP A 426 -27.30 36.35 4.07
C ASP A 426 -27.32 34.84 3.84
N VAL A 427 -27.93 34.38 2.73
CA VAL A 427 -28.00 32.95 2.41
C VAL A 427 -26.64 32.40 1.97
N ILE A 428 -25.85 33.18 1.22
CA ILE A 428 -24.50 32.77 0.78
C ILE A 428 -23.55 32.70 1.99
N GLU A 429 -23.59 33.67 2.89
CA GLU A 429 -22.78 33.68 4.11
C GLU A 429 -23.20 32.55 5.07
N SER A 430 -24.49 32.26 5.17
CA SER A 430 -24.98 31.10 5.93
C SER A 430 -24.45 29.78 5.35
N ALA A 431 -24.42 29.64 4.03
CA ALA A 431 -23.87 28.44 3.37
C ALA A 431 -22.35 28.34 3.59
N ALA A 432 -21.63 29.46 3.61
CA ALA A 432 -20.22 29.51 3.94
C ALA A 432 -19.95 29.07 5.38
N GLN A 433 -20.72 29.60 6.34
CA GLN A 433 -20.57 29.29 7.76
C GLN A 433 -20.82 27.81 8.04
N ALA A 434 -21.81 27.20 7.39
CA ALA A 434 -22.08 25.77 7.50
C ALA A 434 -20.89 24.88 7.10
N MET A 435 -20.01 25.35 6.20
CA MET A 435 -18.78 24.60 5.85
C MET A 435 -17.68 24.75 6.90
N LEU A 436 -17.67 25.86 7.63
CA LEU A 436 -16.67 26.18 8.66
C LEU A 436 -17.00 25.56 10.04
N ASP A 437 -18.25 25.24 10.30
CA ASP A 437 -18.70 24.74 11.61
C ASP A 437 -18.40 23.24 11.83
N HIS A 438 -18.09 22.51 10.77
CA HIS A 438 -18.00 21.05 10.80
C HIS A 438 -16.58 20.52 10.56
N ARG A 439 -16.21 19.43 11.25
CA ARG A 439 -14.93 18.71 11.14
C ARG A 439 -15.19 17.20 11.01
N LEU A 440 -15.89 16.80 9.96
CA LEU A 440 -16.48 15.46 9.85
C LEU A 440 -15.58 14.46 9.11
N CYS A 441 -14.83 14.92 8.11
CA CYS A 441 -13.90 14.11 7.33
C CYS A 441 -12.85 14.99 6.65
N MET A 442 -11.84 14.38 6.04
CA MET A 442 -10.94 15.10 5.13
C MET A 442 -11.68 15.48 3.86
N VAL A 443 -11.84 16.78 3.65
CA VAL A 443 -12.39 17.39 2.44
C VAL A 443 -11.22 17.78 1.55
N HIS A 444 -11.23 17.35 0.28
CA HIS A 444 -10.22 17.68 -0.72
C HIS A 444 -10.14 19.19 -0.97
N GLY A 445 -11.28 19.86 -1.05
CA GLY A 445 -11.40 21.30 -1.20
C GLY A 445 -11.17 21.81 -2.61
N ASP A 446 -10.55 21.05 -3.52
CA ASP A 446 -10.55 21.30 -4.98
C ASP A 446 -11.02 20.09 -5.79
N TYR A 447 -12.07 19.40 -5.32
CA TYR A 447 -12.55 18.19 -5.98
C TYR A 447 -13.29 18.53 -7.29
N SER A 448 -12.53 18.78 -8.34
CA SER A 448 -13.02 19.27 -9.64
C SER A 448 -12.42 18.49 -10.81
N PRO A 449 -13.09 18.46 -11.98
CA PRO A 449 -12.60 17.69 -13.13
C PRO A 449 -11.21 18.07 -13.65
N LYS A 450 -10.72 19.29 -13.38
CA LYS A 450 -9.36 19.71 -13.76
C LYS A 450 -8.26 18.98 -12.98
N ASN A 451 -8.61 18.48 -11.80
CA ASN A 451 -7.71 17.79 -10.88
C ASN A 451 -7.92 16.27 -10.96
N VAL A 452 -8.66 15.79 -11.95
CA VAL A 452 -8.86 14.37 -12.23
C VAL A 452 -8.18 14.03 -13.55
N ILE A 453 -7.20 13.12 -13.49
CA ILE A 453 -6.59 12.51 -14.66
C ILE A 453 -7.22 11.15 -14.91
N VAL A 454 -7.55 10.87 -16.16
CA VAL A 454 -8.17 9.62 -16.59
C VAL A 454 -7.19 8.87 -17.48
N SER A 455 -7.06 7.56 -17.21
CA SER A 455 -6.41 6.60 -18.11
C SER A 455 -7.44 5.55 -18.51
N GLY A 456 -7.44 5.16 -19.78
CA GLY A 456 -8.44 4.23 -20.33
C GLY A 456 -9.83 4.85 -20.55
N ALA A 457 -10.83 4.01 -20.77
CA ALA A 457 -12.22 4.39 -21.02
C ALA A 457 -13.20 3.35 -20.47
N GLY A 458 -14.47 3.73 -20.27
CA GLY A 458 -15.51 2.82 -19.80
C GLY A 458 -15.19 2.23 -18.42
N GLU A 459 -15.51 0.95 -18.21
CA GLU A 459 -15.36 0.28 -16.91
C GLU A 459 -13.89 0.08 -16.50
N GLU A 460 -12.98 0.00 -17.48
CA GLU A 460 -11.53 -0.14 -17.28
C GLU A 460 -10.85 1.20 -16.95
N ALA A 461 -11.57 2.32 -17.04
CA ALA A 461 -11.01 3.63 -16.74
C ALA A 461 -10.51 3.71 -15.29
N THR A 462 -9.31 4.28 -15.13
CA THR A 462 -8.72 4.63 -13.84
C THR A 462 -8.70 6.13 -13.68
N ALA A 463 -9.16 6.63 -12.53
CA ALA A 463 -9.17 8.04 -12.18
C ALA A 463 -8.09 8.32 -11.12
N PHE A 464 -7.21 9.27 -11.41
CA PHE A 464 -6.16 9.75 -10.52
C PHE A 464 -6.50 11.16 -10.06
N LEU A 465 -6.41 11.41 -8.76
CA LEU A 465 -6.69 12.71 -8.16
C LEU A 465 -5.38 13.47 -7.93
N LEU A 466 -5.40 14.76 -8.24
CA LEU A 466 -4.27 15.67 -8.09
C LEU A 466 -4.63 16.84 -7.17
N ASP A 467 -3.60 17.57 -6.73
CA ASP A 467 -3.74 18.91 -6.14
C ASP A 467 -4.45 18.95 -4.77
N PHE A 468 -3.78 18.37 -3.77
CA PHE A 468 -4.24 18.25 -2.38
C PHE A 468 -3.91 19.48 -1.50
N GLU A 469 -3.70 20.65 -2.10
CA GLU A 469 -3.24 21.85 -1.35
C GLU A 469 -4.30 22.43 -0.39
N VAL A 470 -5.58 22.12 -0.61
CA VAL A 470 -6.72 22.70 0.15
C VAL A 470 -7.30 21.71 1.17
N VAL A 471 -6.67 20.54 1.32
CA VAL A 471 -7.20 19.49 2.17
C VAL A 471 -7.31 19.95 3.62
N HIS A 472 -8.47 19.72 4.22
CA HIS A 472 -8.78 20.10 5.60
C HIS A 472 -9.86 19.17 6.17
N LEU A 473 -10.01 19.14 7.50
CA LEU A 473 -11.19 18.55 8.13
C LEU A 473 -12.38 19.48 7.94
N GLY A 474 -13.46 18.96 7.37
CA GLY A 474 -14.60 19.77 6.94
C GLY A 474 -15.88 18.97 6.80
N SER A 475 -16.88 19.59 6.18
CA SER A 475 -18.12 18.93 5.77
C SER A 475 -17.96 18.29 4.39
N PRO A 476 -18.36 17.02 4.18
CA PRO A 476 -18.26 16.35 2.88
C PRO A 476 -19.11 17.04 1.79
N VAL A 477 -20.08 17.87 2.21
CA VAL A 477 -20.97 18.65 1.35
C VAL A 477 -20.18 19.53 0.38
N PHE A 478 -19.01 20.06 0.78
CA PHE A 478 -18.25 20.97 -0.06
C PHE A 478 -17.78 20.29 -1.35
N ASP A 479 -17.07 19.16 -1.27
CA ASP A 479 -16.54 18.47 -2.45
C ASP A 479 -17.64 17.94 -3.36
N LEU A 480 -18.74 17.46 -2.77
CA LEU A 480 -19.93 17.03 -3.51
C LEU A 480 -20.50 18.20 -4.32
N ALA A 481 -20.75 19.34 -3.67
CA ALA A 481 -21.26 20.53 -4.31
C ALA A 481 -20.29 21.09 -5.36
N PHE A 482 -18.98 21.02 -5.10
CA PHE A 482 -17.95 21.53 -6.00
C PHE A 482 -17.88 20.72 -7.29
N MET A 483 -17.92 19.38 -7.21
CA MET A 483 -17.97 18.51 -8.38
C MET A 483 -19.26 18.70 -9.17
N LEU A 484 -20.42 18.67 -8.50
CA LEU A 484 -21.72 18.84 -9.14
C LEU A 484 -21.82 20.22 -9.84
N ASN A 485 -21.36 21.28 -9.19
CA ASN A 485 -21.25 22.61 -9.79
C ASN A 485 -20.49 22.58 -11.13
N HIS A 486 -19.34 21.88 -11.18
CA HIS A 486 -18.55 21.78 -12.40
C HIS A 486 -19.22 20.98 -13.52
N LEU A 487 -20.04 19.98 -13.20
CA LEU A 487 -20.84 19.25 -14.17
C LEU A 487 -22.02 20.10 -14.66
N THR A 488 -22.72 20.79 -13.76
CA THR A 488 -23.83 21.70 -14.08
C THR A 488 -23.38 22.86 -14.96
N LEU A 489 -22.24 23.51 -14.68
CA LEU A 489 -21.70 24.57 -15.52
C LEU A 489 -21.39 24.09 -16.94
N LYS A 490 -20.92 22.85 -17.09
CA LYS A 490 -20.69 22.28 -18.42
C LYS A 490 -21.99 21.88 -19.11
N ALA A 491 -23.00 21.43 -18.38
CA ALA A 491 -24.34 21.22 -18.93
C ALA A 491 -24.96 22.53 -19.45
N ILE A 492 -24.70 23.67 -18.80
CA ILE A 492 -25.13 25.00 -19.29
C ILE A 492 -24.39 25.37 -20.58
N HIS A 493 -23.07 25.16 -20.63
CA HIS A 493 -22.24 25.48 -21.80
C HIS A 493 -22.50 24.55 -23.00
N ARG A 494 -22.77 23.27 -22.73
CA ARG A 494 -23.07 22.21 -23.70
C ARG A 494 -24.47 21.70 -23.46
N SER A 495 -25.45 22.60 -23.64
CA SER A 495 -26.88 22.29 -23.41
C SER A 495 -27.38 21.15 -24.30
N ASP A 496 -26.75 20.93 -25.45
CA ASP A 496 -26.97 19.77 -26.33
C ASP A 496 -26.68 18.42 -25.66
N LEU A 497 -25.85 18.41 -24.61
CA LEU A 497 -25.44 17.23 -23.86
C LEU A 497 -25.94 17.25 -22.40
N ALA A 498 -26.90 18.10 -22.05
CA ALA A 498 -27.37 18.29 -20.67
C ALA A 498 -27.77 16.96 -19.99
N ASP A 499 -28.44 16.06 -20.71
CA ASP A 499 -28.83 14.73 -20.22
C ASP A 499 -27.61 13.86 -19.85
N ARG A 500 -26.52 13.93 -20.64
CA ARG A 500 -25.29 13.16 -20.36
C ARG A 500 -24.58 13.67 -19.11
N TYR A 501 -24.54 14.99 -18.92
CA TYR A 501 -23.98 15.58 -17.69
C TYR A 501 -24.81 15.22 -16.46
N ASN A 502 -26.14 15.22 -16.59
CA ASN A 502 -27.02 14.77 -15.53
C ASN A 502 -26.79 13.29 -15.20
N ALA A 503 -26.64 12.43 -16.20
CA ALA A 503 -26.31 11.02 -16.00
C ALA A 503 -24.97 10.84 -15.28
N ALA A 504 -23.93 11.58 -15.67
CA ALA A 504 -22.63 11.58 -14.98
C ALA A 504 -22.74 12.07 -13.53
N GLY A 505 -23.51 13.15 -13.28
CA GLY A 505 -23.77 13.66 -11.93
C GLY A 505 -24.47 12.63 -11.04
N ASN A 506 -25.48 11.94 -11.56
CA ASN A 506 -26.19 10.88 -10.84
C ASN A 506 -25.30 9.66 -10.58
N ALA A 507 -24.46 9.26 -11.54
CA ALA A 507 -23.50 8.17 -11.38
C ALA A 507 -22.44 8.48 -10.30
N PHE A 508 -21.89 9.70 -10.33
CA PHE A 508 -21.00 10.22 -9.28
C PHE A 508 -21.67 10.19 -7.90
N TRP A 509 -22.89 10.72 -7.80
CA TRP A 509 -23.65 10.79 -6.55
C TRP A 509 -23.95 9.40 -5.97
N ALA A 510 -24.48 8.49 -6.79
CA ALA A 510 -24.79 7.13 -6.37
C ALA A 510 -23.54 6.37 -5.91
N ALA A 511 -22.45 6.50 -6.64
CA ALA A 511 -21.16 5.88 -6.30
C ALA A 511 -20.60 6.42 -4.97
N TYR A 512 -20.69 7.74 -4.75
CA TYR A 512 -20.30 8.35 -3.49
C TYR A 512 -21.11 7.78 -2.32
N CYS A 513 -22.45 7.78 -2.42
CA CYS A 513 -23.30 7.29 -1.34
C CYS A 513 -23.01 5.82 -0.98
N ALA A 514 -22.72 4.98 -1.97
CA ALA A 514 -22.35 3.59 -1.76
C ALA A 514 -20.99 3.42 -1.05
N ASN A 515 -20.07 4.37 -1.20
CA ASN A 515 -18.70 4.28 -0.64
C ASN A 515 -18.50 5.12 0.63
N ALA A 516 -19.47 5.95 1.00
CA ALA A 516 -19.45 6.78 2.19
C ALA A 516 -20.70 6.59 3.08
N PRO A 517 -21.00 5.35 3.52
CA PRO A 517 -22.20 5.06 4.31
C PRO A 517 -22.29 5.88 5.61
N ALA A 518 -21.15 6.29 6.21
CA ALA A 518 -21.13 7.15 7.39
C ALA A 518 -21.80 8.52 7.17
N PHE A 519 -21.81 9.02 5.94
CA PHE A 519 -22.40 10.32 5.59
C PHE A 519 -23.69 10.19 4.80
N ALA A 520 -23.94 9.04 4.20
CA ALA A 520 -25.08 8.77 3.33
C ALA A 520 -26.22 8.00 4.01
N ALA A 521 -26.36 8.11 5.34
CA ALA A 521 -27.50 7.53 6.06
C ALA A 521 -28.84 8.15 5.63
N ASP A 522 -28.84 9.44 5.30
CA ASP A 522 -29.94 10.14 4.62
C ASP A 522 -29.40 10.81 3.34
N PRO A 523 -29.37 10.07 2.21
CA PRO A 523 -28.84 10.59 0.95
C PRO A 523 -29.60 11.81 0.43
N LEU A 524 -30.90 11.92 0.69
CA LEU A 524 -31.72 13.03 0.20
C LEU A 524 -31.43 14.31 0.97
N ALA A 525 -31.31 14.24 2.30
CA ALA A 525 -30.90 15.39 3.10
C ALA A 525 -29.48 15.84 2.77
N LEU A 526 -28.55 14.91 2.51
CA LEU A 526 -27.20 15.24 2.06
C LEU A 526 -27.23 15.92 0.69
N GLN A 527 -28.03 15.41 -0.26
CA GLN A 527 -28.17 15.99 -1.60
C GLN A 527 -28.71 17.42 -1.53
N SER A 528 -29.73 17.65 -0.72
CA SER A 528 -30.31 18.98 -0.53
C SER A 528 -29.27 20.00 -0.04
N LYS A 529 -28.41 19.61 0.92
CA LYS A 529 -27.30 20.46 1.39
C LYS A 529 -26.26 20.73 0.29
N ALA A 530 -25.90 19.71 -0.48
CA ALA A 530 -24.94 19.85 -1.59
C ALA A 530 -25.50 20.74 -2.71
N VAL A 531 -26.77 20.58 -3.08
CA VAL A 531 -27.46 21.43 -4.06
C VAL A 531 -27.51 22.87 -3.56
N HIS A 532 -27.89 23.10 -2.30
CA HIS A 532 -27.91 24.46 -1.75
C HIS A 532 -26.53 25.14 -1.82
N GLN A 533 -25.46 24.41 -1.44
CA GLN A 533 -24.09 24.90 -1.54
C GLN A 533 -23.65 25.16 -2.99
N MET A 534 -24.12 24.34 -3.95
CA MET A 534 -23.87 24.53 -5.38
C MET A 534 -24.43 25.86 -5.89
N GLY A 535 -25.53 26.38 -5.34
CA GLY A 535 -26.08 27.68 -5.73
C GLY A 535 -25.09 28.84 -5.54
N ALA A 536 -24.41 28.89 -4.39
CA ALA A 536 -23.37 29.88 -4.13
C ALA A 536 -22.17 29.70 -5.08
N LEU A 537 -21.76 28.45 -5.31
CA LEU A 537 -20.65 28.13 -6.21
C LEU A 537 -20.94 28.48 -7.68
N LEU A 538 -22.18 28.31 -8.14
CA LEU A 538 -22.60 28.71 -9.49
C LEU A 538 -22.43 30.22 -9.69
N LEU A 539 -22.94 31.06 -8.77
CA LEU A 539 -22.74 32.51 -8.84
C LEU A 539 -21.26 32.88 -8.76
N ALA A 540 -20.49 32.23 -7.89
CA ALA A 540 -19.06 32.47 -7.77
C ALA A 540 -18.29 32.24 -9.07
N ARG A 541 -18.71 31.25 -9.87
CA ARG A 541 -18.12 30.92 -11.17
C ARG A 541 -18.59 31.83 -12.30
N ILE A 542 -19.52 32.74 -12.06
CA ILE A 542 -19.97 33.74 -13.05
C ILE A 542 -19.50 35.15 -12.64
N ASP A 543 -19.77 35.54 -11.39
CA ASP A 543 -19.61 36.91 -10.88
C ASP A 543 -18.57 37.02 -9.75
N GLY A 544 -17.93 35.92 -9.35
CA GLY A 544 -16.93 35.88 -8.26
C GLY A 544 -15.48 36.10 -8.72
N LYS A 545 -14.53 35.86 -7.81
CA LYS A 545 -13.08 36.06 -8.06
C LYS A 545 -12.46 35.08 -9.06
N SER A 546 -13.15 33.98 -9.34
CA SER A 546 -12.66 32.90 -10.21
C SER A 546 -13.77 32.49 -11.18
N PRO A 547 -14.03 33.27 -12.24
CA PRO A 547 -15.05 32.93 -13.21
C PRO A 547 -14.66 31.67 -14.02
N ALA A 548 -15.66 30.98 -14.55
CA ALA A 548 -15.48 29.88 -15.50
C ALA A 548 -15.08 30.44 -16.88
N GLU A 549 -13.81 30.25 -17.25
CA GLU A 549 -13.21 30.81 -18.46
C GLU A 549 -13.91 30.39 -19.77
N TYR A 550 -14.62 29.26 -19.77
CA TYR A 550 -15.36 28.75 -20.94
C TYR A 550 -16.82 29.25 -21.01
N ILE A 551 -17.36 29.88 -19.95
CA ILE A 551 -18.71 30.47 -19.95
C ILE A 551 -18.57 31.97 -20.21
N THR A 552 -18.58 32.33 -21.48
CA THR A 552 -18.37 33.72 -21.91
C THR A 552 -19.67 34.36 -22.40
N ALA A 553 -20.62 33.58 -22.90
CA ALA A 553 -21.83 34.11 -23.51
C ALA A 553 -22.87 34.53 -22.46
N GLU A 554 -23.50 35.69 -22.66
CA GLU A 554 -24.48 36.22 -21.69
C GLU A 554 -25.71 35.31 -21.47
N PRO A 555 -26.22 34.58 -22.47
CA PRO A 555 -27.29 33.60 -22.24
C PRO A 555 -26.88 32.50 -21.25
N GLU A 556 -25.65 31.99 -21.33
CA GLU A 556 -25.11 30.96 -20.43
C GLU A 556 -24.94 31.52 -19.02
N LYS A 557 -24.34 32.72 -18.88
CA LYS A 557 -24.20 33.42 -17.60
C LYS A 557 -25.54 33.67 -16.95
N SER A 558 -26.52 34.12 -17.74
CA SER A 558 -27.88 34.37 -17.27
C SER A 558 -28.58 33.08 -16.82
N ALA A 559 -28.38 31.96 -17.52
CA ALA A 559 -28.91 30.66 -17.12
C ALA A 559 -28.32 30.20 -15.77
N ALA A 560 -26.99 30.30 -15.61
CA ALA A 560 -26.31 29.97 -14.36
C ALA A 560 -26.80 30.85 -13.18
N ARG A 561 -26.96 32.16 -13.38
CA ARG A 561 -27.50 33.08 -12.36
C ARG A 561 -28.94 32.75 -11.96
N ARG A 562 -29.81 32.44 -12.94
CA ARG A 562 -31.20 32.05 -12.67
C ARG A 562 -31.27 30.77 -11.86
N LEU A 563 -30.56 29.73 -12.29
CA LEU A 563 -30.51 28.45 -11.58
C LEU A 563 -29.98 28.61 -10.15
N ALA A 564 -28.89 29.36 -9.98
CA ALA A 564 -28.32 29.62 -8.66
C ALA A 564 -29.29 30.35 -7.73
N ARG A 565 -30.05 31.33 -8.25
CA ARG A 565 -31.09 32.03 -7.49
C ARG A 565 -32.18 31.08 -7.03
N MET A 566 -32.73 30.25 -7.92
CA MET A 566 -33.76 29.26 -7.57
C MET A 566 -33.28 28.26 -6.50
N ILE A 567 -32.01 27.86 -6.55
CA ILE A 567 -31.39 27.00 -5.54
C ILE A 567 -31.29 27.71 -4.18
N LEU A 568 -30.78 28.95 -4.17
CA LEU A 568 -30.55 29.71 -2.94
C LEU A 568 -31.86 30.19 -2.29
N THR A 569 -32.90 30.47 -3.07
CA THR A 569 -34.25 30.77 -2.57
C THR A 569 -35.02 29.51 -2.14
N GLY A 570 -34.47 28.32 -2.39
CA GLY A 570 -35.02 27.05 -1.97
C GLY A 570 -36.15 26.50 -2.84
N GLU A 571 -36.33 27.05 -4.05
CA GLU A 571 -37.23 26.54 -5.09
C GLU A 571 -36.72 25.21 -5.66
N ILE A 572 -35.40 25.04 -5.73
CA ILE A 572 -34.71 23.82 -6.19
C ILE A 572 -33.93 23.22 -5.04
N ARG A 573 -34.14 21.93 -4.73
CA ARG A 573 -33.48 21.24 -3.61
C ARG A 573 -32.91 19.87 -3.96
N SER A 574 -33.06 19.41 -5.19
CA SER A 574 -32.61 18.09 -5.62
C SER A 574 -31.92 18.13 -6.98
N LEU A 575 -31.11 17.12 -7.29
CA LEU A 575 -30.48 17.01 -8.62
C LEU A 575 -31.50 16.87 -9.77
N PRO A 576 -32.61 16.11 -9.61
CA PRO A 576 -33.68 16.11 -10.61
C PRO A 576 -34.26 17.49 -10.89
N ASP A 577 -34.48 18.33 -9.87
CA ASP A 577 -35.00 19.69 -10.04
C ASP A 577 -34.00 20.58 -10.79
N VAL A 578 -32.71 20.45 -10.48
CA VAL A 578 -31.62 21.15 -11.19
C VAL A 578 -31.64 20.79 -12.66
N HIS A 579 -31.74 19.50 -12.98
CA HIS A 579 -31.78 19.04 -14.37
C HIS A 579 -33.03 19.53 -15.10
N HIS A 580 -34.20 19.46 -14.46
CA HIS A 580 -35.44 19.98 -15.03
C HIS A 580 -35.33 21.49 -15.35
N ALA A 581 -34.71 22.27 -14.48
CA ALA A 581 -34.49 23.71 -14.69
C ALA A 581 -33.41 24.04 -15.74
N LEU A 582 -32.57 23.07 -16.15
CA LEU A 582 -31.63 23.24 -17.26
C LEU A 582 -32.28 23.00 -18.62
N LEU A 583 -33.34 22.20 -18.67
CA LEU A 583 -34.05 21.84 -19.91
C LEU A 583 -35.17 22.83 -20.28
N ASN A 584 -35.59 23.69 -19.33
CA ASN A 584 -36.67 24.67 -19.47
C ASN A 584 -36.15 26.08 -19.21
#